data_AF-A0A358HWV4-F1
#
_entry.id   AF-A0A358HWV4-F1
#
_cell.length_a   1.000
_cell.length_b   1.000
_cell.length_c   1.000
_cell.angle_alpha   90.00
_cell.angle_beta   90.00
_cell.angle_gamma   90.00
#
_symmetry.space_group_name_H-M   'P 1'
#
loop_
_entity.id
_entity.type
_entity.pdbx_description
1 polymer ?
#
loop_
_entity_poly.entity_id
_entity_poly.type
_entity_poly.pdbx_seq_one_letter_code
_entity_poly.pdbx_strand_id
1 'polypeptide(L)'
;MQFSLRQYQAEAASHNHTDFHQIIISDLGLLEMEIEGRGGQVRGTKMAFVPAGDTHAYRAEGLNRFLVLDVDIAVAQRTGIEKLWRRNANASPYLQMAVGRQAVISDLFHVLSKT
;
A
#
# COMPACT_ATOMS: atom_id res chain seq x y z
N MET A 1 -1.28 -10.05 -10.92
CA MET A 1 -0.60 -9.29 -9.86
C MET A 1 0.51 -8.51 -10.52
N GLN A 2 0.56 -7.21 -10.29
CA GLN A 2 1.60 -6.32 -10.79
C GLN A 2 2.26 -5.63 -9.59
N PHE A 3 3.53 -5.28 -9.72
CA PHE A 3 4.21 -4.44 -8.75
C PHE A 3 4.87 -3.26 -9.44
N SER A 4 5.04 -2.17 -8.69
CA SER A 4 5.77 -0.98 -9.17
C SER A 4 6.40 -0.23 -8.00
N LEU A 5 7.52 0.44 -8.26
CA LEU A 5 8.07 1.45 -7.34
C LEU A 5 7.55 2.82 -7.77
N ARG A 6 6.86 3.51 -6.87
CA ARG A 6 6.23 4.81 -7.14
C ARG A 6 6.81 5.89 -6.25
N GLN A 7 6.90 7.10 -6.82
CA GLN A 7 7.12 8.34 -6.09
C GLN A 7 5.85 9.18 -6.22
N TYR A 8 5.53 9.93 -5.18
CA TYR A 8 4.36 10.78 -5.14
C TYR A 8 4.78 12.23 -4.95
N GLN A 9 3.96 13.14 -5.48
CA GLN A 9 4.17 14.57 -5.38
C GLN A 9 3.43 15.16 -4.17
N ALA A 10 3.70 16.43 -3.88
CA ALA A 10 3.10 17.14 -2.76
C ALA A 10 1.63 17.50 -3.01
N GLU A 11 1.22 17.55 -4.27
CA GLU A 11 -0.16 17.77 -4.67
C GLU A 11 -1.02 16.56 -4.28
N ALA A 12 -2.14 16.84 -3.59
CA ALA A 12 -3.10 15.82 -3.27
C ALA A 12 -3.81 15.32 -4.54
N ALA A 13 -3.86 14.00 -4.72
CA ALA A 13 -4.64 13.34 -5.75
C ALA A 13 -5.62 12.35 -5.10
N SER A 14 -6.76 12.12 -5.75
CA SER A 14 -7.77 11.15 -5.30
C SER A 14 -8.32 10.36 -6.46
N HIS A 15 -8.48 9.05 -6.26
CA HIS A 15 -9.12 8.16 -7.22
C HIS A 15 -9.59 6.85 -6.56
N ASN A 16 -10.20 5.99 -7.36
CA ASN A 16 -10.46 4.59 -7.03
C ASN A 16 -10.08 3.69 -8.21
N HIS A 17 -10.05 2.39 -7.97
CA HIS A 17 -9.85 1.34 -8.97
C HIS A 17 -10.74 0.16 -8.59
N THR A 18 -11.43 -0.45 -9.56
CA THR A 18 -12.47 -1.47 -9.28
C THR A 18 -12.03 -2.91 -9.58
N ASP A 19 -10.89 -3.07 -10.25
CA ASP A 19 -10.38 -4.31 -10.83
C ASP A 19 -9.27 -4.97 -10.01
N PHE A 20 -8.62 -4.24 -9.11
CA PHE A 20 -7.59 -4.76 -8.21
C PHE A 20 -7.65 -4.15 -6.81
N HIS A 21 -7.12 -4.89 -5.84
CA HIS A 21 -6.76 -4.36 -4.52
C HIS A 21 -5.30 -3.90 -4.51
N GLN A 22 -4.98 -2.93 -3.65
CA GLN A 22 -3.62 -2.39 -3.56
C GLN A 22 -3.02 -2.65 -2.17
N ILE A 23 -1.73 -2.98 -2.12
CA ILE A 23 -0.90 -2.89 -0.91
C ILE A 23 0.19 -1.86 -1.17
N ILE A 24 0.34 -0.90 -0.24
CA ILE A 24 1.35 0.15 -0.33
C ILE A 24 2.31 0.01 0.84
N ILE A 25 3.61 -0.07 0.52
CA ILE A 25 4.69 -0.32 1.46
C ILE A 25 5.74 0.77 1.30
N SER A 26 6.13 1.40 2.41
CA SER A 26 7.18 2.40 2.44
C SER A 26 8.55 1.78 2.19
N ASP A 27 9.26 2.31 1.20
CA ASP A 27 10.72 2.14 1.07
C ASP A 27 11.43 3.35 1.67
N LEU A 28 10.99 4.55 1.27
CA LEU A 28 11.55 5.83 1.68
C LEU A 28 10.43 6.87 1.86
N GLY A 29 10.59 7.74 2.86
CA GLY A 29 9.71 8.89 3.06
C GLY A 29 8.40 8.53 3.78
N LEU A 30 7.42 9.40 3.61
CA LEU A 30 6.09 9.32 4.23
C LEU A 30 5.03 9.63 3.17
N LEU A 31 4.07 8.74 3.02
CA LEU A 31 2.86 8.98 2.22
C LEU A 31 1.71 9.22 3.18
N GLU A 32 1.12 10.41 3.13
CA GLU A 32 -0.16 10.65 3.78
C GLU A 32 -1.26 10.11 2.89
N MET A 33 -2.24 9.45 3.51
CA MET A 33 -3.35 8.84 2.79
C MET A 33 -4.65 9.00 3.55
N GLU A 34 -5.73 8.99 2.80
CA GLU A 34 -7.09 8.77 3.28
C GLU A 34 -7.71 7.65 2.45
N ILE A 35 -8.39 6.69 3.08
CA ILE A 35 -9.09 5.60 2.40
C ILE A 35 -10.52 5.53 2.94
N GLU A 36 -11.50 5.88 2.12
CA GLU A 36 -12.92 5.99 2.52
C GLU A 36 -13.09 6.81 3.81
N GLY A 37 -12.57 8.04 3.84
CA GLY A 37 -12.65 8.95 4.99
C GLY A 37 -11.72 8.61 6.16
N ARG A 38 -10.89 7.57 6.05
CA ARG A 38 -9.98 7.13 7.13
C ARG A 38 -8.55 7.57 6.85
N GLY A 39 -8.15 8.66 7.50
CA GLY A 39 -6.81 9.21 7.42
C GLY A 39 -5.73 8.33 8.05
N GLY A 40 -4.53 8.35 7.48
CA GLY A 40 -3.36 7.67 8.01
C GLY A 40 -2.10 7.94 7.20
N GLN A 41 -1.07 7.14 7.46
CA GLN A 41 0.25 7.34 6.88
C GLN A 41 0.91 5.99 6.59
N VAL A 42 1.63 5.92 5.48
CA VAL A 42 2.53 4.82 5.11
C VAL A 42 3.96 5.34 5.26
N ARG A 43 4.68 4.80 6.24
CA ARG A 43 6.08 5.16 6.56
C ARG A 43 6.74 4.02 7.31
N GLY A 44 8.00 3.73 6.98
CA GLY A 44 8.80 2.72 7.66
C GLY A 44 8.09 1.36 7.63
N THR A 45 7.60 0.91 8.79
CA THR A 45 6.93 -0.39 8.97
C THR A 45 5.42 -0.34 8.89
N LYS A 46 4.82 0.81 8.58
CA LYS A 46 3.38 0.93 8.44
C LYS A 46 3.00 0.84 6.96
N MET A 47 2.11 -0.10 6.63
CA MET A 47 1.63 -0.38 5.28
C MET A 47 0.16 0.05 5.15
N ALA A 48 -0.31 0.30 3.93
CA ALA A 48 -1.72 0.50 3.64
C ALA A 48 -2.29 -0.65 2.79
N PHE A 49 -3.54 -1.01 3.06
CA PHE A 49 -4.36 -1.92 2.28
C PHE A 49 -5.53 -1.12 1.71
N VAL A 50 -5.56 -0.91 0.40
CA VAL A 50 -6.64 -0.21 -0.30
C VAL A 50 -7.52 -1.25 -1.00
N PRO A 51 -8.76 -1.48 -0.55
CA PRO A 51 -9.68 -2.35 -1.24
C PRO A 51 -10.03 -1.84 -2.65
N ALA A 52 -10.35 -2.75 -3.57
CA ALA A 52 -10.96 -2.37 -4.83
C ALA A 52 -12.30 -1.66 -4.58
N GLY A 53 -12.55 -0.57 -5.28
CA GLY A 53 -13.74 0.26 -5.16
C GLY A 53 -13.63 1.40 -4.14
N ASP A 54 -12.76 1.27 -3.13
CA ASP A 54 -12.56 2.31 -2.11
C ASP A 54 -11.87 3.54 -2.73
N THR A 55 -12.48 4.70 -2.55
CA THR A 55 -11.90 5.99 -2.87
C THR A 55 -10.79 6.28 -1.88
N HIS A 56 -9.65 6.70 -2.42
CA HIS A 56 -8.53 7.11 -1.59
C HIS A 56 -7.91 8.40 -2.12
N ALA A 57 -7.34 9.16 -1.21
CA ALA A 57 -6.55 10.34 -1.49
C ALA A 57 -5.15 10.16 -0.93
N TYR A 58 -4.15 10.78 -1.54
CA TYR A 58 -2.76 10.69 -1.09
C TYR A 58 -1.96 11.94 -1.44
N ARG A 59 -0.90 12.18 -0.66
CA ARG A 59 0.15 13.16 -0.93
C ARG A 59 1.45 12.75 -0.25
N ALA A 60 2.59 13.12 -0.84
CA ALA A 60 3.88 12.93 -0.20
C ALA A 60 4.77 14.15 -0.40
N GLU A 61 5.57 14.49 0.61
CA GLU A 61 6.55 15.57 0.53
C GLU A 61 7.97 15.03 0.54
N GLY A 62 8.88 15.77 -0.08
CA GLY A 62 10.30 15.43 -0.12
C GLY A 62 10.61 14.13 -0.86
N LEU A 63 11.81 13.59 -0.63
CA LEU A 63 12.24 12.33 -1.23
C LEU A 63 11.43 11.17 -0.67
N ASN A 64 10.70 10.49 -1.54
CA ASN A 64 9.85 9.37 -1.17
C ASN A 64 9.88 8.27 -2.23
N ARG A 65 9.61 7.04 -1.81
CA ARG A 65 9.51 5.87 -2.67
C ARG A 65 8.69 4.78 -1.98
N PHE A 66 7.78 4.15 -2.71
CA PHE A 66 6.88 3.12 -2.19
C PHE A 66 6.81 1.93 -3.15
N LEU A 67 6.78 0.72 -2.61
CA LEU A 67 6.34 -0.46 -3.36
C LEU A 67 4.82 -0.51 -3.35
N VAL A 68 4.26 -0.59 -4.54
CA VAL A 68 2.84 -0.74 -4.77
C VAL A 68 2.58 -2.10 -5.40
N LEU A 69 1.74 -2.90 -4.77
CA LEU A 69 1.30 -4.21 -5.26
C LEU A 69 -0.17 -4.16 -5.65
N ASP A 70 -0.43 -4.35 -6.93
CA ASP A 70 -1.77 -4.42 -7.49
C ASP A 70 -2.17 -5.90 -7.64
N VAL A 71 -3.18 -6.32 -6.89
CA VAL A 71 -3.67 -7.69 -6.82
C VAL A 71 -5.09 -7.74 -7.39
N ASP A 72 -5.19 -8.25 -8.62
CA ASP A 72 -6.46 -8.52 -9.31
C ASP A 72 -7.48 -9.20 -8.37
N ILE A 73 -8.73 -8.72 -8.39
CA ILE A 73 -9.78 -9.19 -7.49
C ILE A 73 -10.08 -10.69 -7.65
N ALA A 74 -10.04 -11.22 -8.87
CA ALA A 74 -10.33 -12.62 -9.12
C ALA A 74 -9.19 -13.52 -8.60
N VAL A 75 -7.94 -13.07 -8.74
CA VAL A 75 -6.78 -13.72 -8.12
C VAL A 75 -6.89 -13.67 -6.59
N ALA A 76 -7.25 -12.52 -6.02
CA ALA A 76 -7.36 -12.33 -4.58
C ALA A 76 -8.42 -13.27 -3.96
N GLN A 77 -9.58 -13.35 -4.61
CA GLN A 77 -10.69 -14.23 -4.22
C GLN A 77 -10.31 -15.71 -4.35
N ARG A 78 -9.78 -16.13 -5.50
CA ARG A 78 -9.43 -17.54 -5.78
C ARG A 78 -8.38 -18.08 -4.82
N THR A 79 -7.42 -17.25 -4.43
CA THR A 79 -6.35 -17.65 -3.49
C THR A 79 -6.73 -17.44 -2.02
N GLY A 80 -7.85 -16.76 -1.75
CA GLY A 80 -8.30 -16.42 -0.40
C GLY A 80 -7.52 -15.30 0.28
N ILE A 81 -6.53 -14.71 -0.40
CA ILE A 81 -5.73 -13.58 0.12
C ILE A 81 -6.57 -12.29 0.26
N GLU A 82 -7.72 -12.21 -0.41
CA GLU A 82 -8.79 -11.20 -0.21
C GLU A 82 -9.05 -10.87 1.28
N LYS A 83 -8.94 -11.89 2.15
CA LYS A 83 -9.13 -11.74 3.59
C LYS A 83 -8.18 -10.74 4.23
N LEU A 84 -7.01 -10.48 3.64
CA LEU A 84 -6.08 -9.46 4.10
C LEU A 84 -6.72 -8.05 4.03
N TRP A 85 -7.41 -7.73 2.94
CA TRP A 85 -8.12 -6.45 2.82
C TRP A 85 -9.32 -6.41 3.74
N ARG A 86 -10.16 -7.45 3.77
CA ARG A 86 -11.34 -7.49 4.64
C ARG A 86 -11.01 -7.32 6.12
N ARG A 87 -9.93 -7.95 6.61
CA ARG A 87 -9.50 -7.84 8.00
C ARG A 87 -9.12 -6.40 8.36
N ASN A 88 -8.45 -5.70 7.46
CA ASN A 88 -7.97 -4.34 7.70
C ASN A 88 -9.06 -3.29 7.41
N ALA A 89 -9.96 -3.55 6.46
CA ALA A 89 -11.09 -2.67 6.14
C ALA A 89 -11.98 -2.38 7.35
N ASN A 90 -12.17 -3.34 8.26
CA ASN A 90 -13.02 -3.17 9.45
C ASN A 90 -12.30 -2.57 10.67
N ALA A 91 -10.96 -2.52 10.67
CA ALA A 91 -10.19 -2.07 11.84
C ALA A 91 -9.44 -0.77 11.55
N SER A 92 -8.50 -0.84 10.62
CA SER A 92 -7.70 0.28 10.10
C SER A 92 -7.12 -0.21 8.78
N PRO A 93 -7.28 0.54 7.67
CA PRO A 93 -6.66 0.15 6.40
C PRO A 93 -5.12 0.25 6.49
N TYR A 94 -4.60 0.84 7.55
CA TYR A 94 -3.17 0.90 7.86
C TYR A 94 -2.77 -0.17 8.87
N LEU A 95 -1.78 -0.99 8.50
CA LEU A 95 -1.27 -2.08 9.32
C LEU A 95 0.17 -1.81 9.74
N GLN A 96 0.41 -1.83 11.05
CA GLN A 96 1.76 -1.85 11.60
C GLN A 96 2.36 -3.24 11.42
N MET A 97 3.49 -3.34 10.74
CA MET A 97 4.23 -4.59 10.65
C MET A 97 4.77 -5.00 12.02
N ALA A 98 4.75 -6.30 12.28
CA ALA A 98 5.37 -6.89 13.45
C ALA A 98 6.89 -6.64 13.45
N VAL A 99 7.43 -6.38 14.64
CA VAL A 99 8.87 -6.24 14.89
C VAL A 99 9.61 -7.46 14.35
N GLY A 100 10.76 -7.24 13.72
CA GLY A 100 11.59 -8.30 13.13
C GLY A 100 11.26 -8.66 11.67
N ARG A 101 10.14 -8.17 11.10
CA ARG A 101 9.85 -8.35 9.66
C ARG A 101 10.41 -7.25 8.75
N GLN A 102 11.09 -6.24 9.30
CA GLN A 102 11.74 -5.18 8.53
C GLN A 102 12.83 -5.68 7.59
N ALA A 103 13.66 -6.61 8.07
CA ALA A 103 14.76 -7.16 7.27
C ALA A 103 14.25 -7.78 5.96
N VAL A 104 13.15 -8.53 6.04
CA VAL A 104 12.52 -9.17 4.87
C VAL A 104 12.08 -8.14 3.82
N ILE A 105 11.50 -7.02 4.26
CA ILE A 105 11.08 -5.95 3.34
C ILE A 105 12.30 -5.24 2.74
N SER A 106 13.33 -4.97 3.55
CA SER A 106 14.58 -4.38 3.06
C SER A 106 15.23 -5.25 1.99
N ASP A 107 15.29 -6.57 2.21
CA ASP A 107 15.85 -7.51 1.24
C ASP A 107 15.01 -7.56 -0.05
N LEU A 108 13.67 -7.55 0.09
CA LEU A 108 12.77 -7.46 -1.05
C LEU A 108 13.03 -6.19 -1.88
N PHE A 109 13.13 -5.03 -1.24
CA PHE A 109 13.44 -3.78 -1.93
C PHE A 109 14.80 -3.80 -2.63
N HIS A 110 15.80 -4.40 -2.00
CA HIS A 110 17.12 -4.55 -2.61
C HIS A 110 17.07 -5.39 -3.88
N VAL A 111 16.32 -6.50 -3.88
CA VAL A 111 16.12 -7.33 -5.07
C VAL A 111 15.37 -6.55 -6.16
N LEU A 112 14.27 -5.89 -5.81
CA LEU A 112 13.45 -5.15 -6.76
C LEU A 112 14.19 -3.95 -7.37
N SER A 113 15.11 -3.31 -6.64
CA SER A 113 15.90 -2.19 -7.17
C SER A 113 16.93 -2.58 -8.24
N LYS A 114 17.21 -3.88 -8.39
CA LYS A 114 18.21 -4.41 -9.34
C LYS A 114 17.59 -5.03 -10.59
N THR A 115 16.26 -5.06 -10.67
CA THR A 115 15.50 -5.67 -11.77
C THR A 115 14.93 -4.57 -12.65
#